data_AF-A0ABD3J0J1-F1
#
_entry.id   AF-A0ABD3J0J1-F1
#
_cell.length_a   1.000
_cell.length_b   1.000
_cell.length_c   1.000
_cell.angle_alpha   90.00
_cell.angle_beta   90.00
_cell.angle_gamma   90.00
#
_symmetry.space_group_name_H-M   'P 1'
#
loop_
_entity.id
_entity.type
_entity.pdbx_description
1 polymer ?
#
loop_
_entity_poly.entity_id
_entity_poly.type
_entity_poly.pdbx_seq_one_letter_code
_entity_poly.pdbx_strand_id
1 'polypeptide(L)'
;MAEASPSPPAAPRQNGKSIADIAEDVQRTVLESRDSAIQTARSLQQNSSNHLRSLQEFLTKMRSQYHAYEDTFVNKIKDEVTSAREHPGTTVGVSVAAALLLLRGPRRFLIRQTFGRLQSEEAQFVRAEKNVKDLNLSVDLMKKESKKLIERAALAETDMKRGLTDLKNTGNQTQRLVKSIYKVESQAGGLMDDLREIPGREALKLRAEVASLASNLKQQRVAMEKRIVKISELGVAV
;
A
#
# COMPACT_ATOMS: atom_id res chain seq x y z
N MET A 1 78.68 1.22 -3.55
CA MET A 1 78.02 1.87 -4.71
C MET A 1 77.78 0.79 -5.75
N ALA A 2 76.56 0.73 -6.29
CA ALA A 2 76.04 -0.28 -7.21
C ALA A 2 75.69 -1.64 -6.58
N GLU A 3 74.45 -1.79 -6.15
CA GLU A 3 73.79 -3.09 -6.03
C GLU A 3 72.30 -2.93 -6.42
N ALA A 4 71.77 -3.97 -7.04
CA ALA A 4 70.76 -3.95 -8.09
C ALA A 4 69.35 -3.49 -7.67
N SER A 5 68.70 -2.73 -8.54
CA SER A 5 67.26 -2.44 -8.50
C SER A 5 66.42 -3.73 -8.44
N PRO A 6 65.54 -3.91 -7.45
CA PRO A 6 64.45 -4.86 -7.57
C PRO A 6 63.27 -4.22 -8.30
N SER A 7 62.75 -4.98 -9.24
CA SER A 7 61.63 -4.72 -10.14
C SER A 7 60.31 -4.44 -9.38
N PRO A 8 59.35 -3.73 -10.01
CA PRO A 8 58.12 -3.29 -9.34
C PRO A 8 57.24 -4.48 -8.90
N PRO A 9 56.54 -4.39 -7.76
CA PRO A 9 55.63 -5.45 -7.33
C PRO A 9 54.50 -5.58 -8.36
N ALA A 10 54.39 -6.77 -8.94
CA ALA A 10 53.36 -7.13 -9.90
C ALA A 10 51.97 -6.85 -9.31
N ALA A 11 51.17 -6.08 -10.06
CA ALA A 11 49.76 -5.88 -9.78
C ALA A 11 49.07 -7.22 -9.46
N PRO A 12 48.16 -7.29 -8.48
CA PRO A 12 47.35 -8.48 -8.30
C PRO A 12 46.57 -8.69 -9.59
N ARG A 13 46.97 -9.74 -10.33
CA ARG A 13 46.27 -10.20 -11.52
C ARG A 13 44.85 -10.50 -11.06
N GLN A 14 43.93 -9.63 -11.47
CA GLN A 14 42.51 -9.92 -11.46
C GLN A 14 42.32 -11.12 -12.39
N ASN A 15 42.43 -12.32 -11.84
CA ASN A 15 41.89 -13.52 -12.47
C ASN A 15 40.38 -13.31 -12.49
N GLY A 16 39.89 -12.72 -13.58
CA GLY A 16 38.47 -12.65 -13.86
C GLY A 16 37.94 -14.08 -13.88
N LYS A 17 37.19 -14.47 -12.84
CA LYS A 17 36.31 -15.63 -12.94
C LYS A 17 35.48 -15.42 -14.19
N SER A 18 35.56 -16.36 -15.13
CA SER A 18 34.76 -16.31 -16.34
C SER A 18 33.29 -16.26 -15.94
N ILE A 19 32.48 -15.52 -16.69
CA ILE A 19 31.03 -15.42 -16.48
C ILE A 19 30.40 -16.82 -16.42
N ALA A 20 31.00 -17.81 -17.09
CA ALA A 20 30.61 -19.21 -17.04
C ALA A 20 30.74 -19.84 -15.64
N ASP A 21 31.87 -19.62 -14.95
CA ASP A 21 32.09 -20.19 -13.61
C ASP A 21 31.15 -19.57 -12.56
N ILE A 22 30.85 -18.27 -12.73
CA ILE A 22 29.88 -17.58 -11.88
C ILE A 22 28.46 -18.08 -12.17
N ALA A 23 28.14 -18.35 -13.44
CA ALA A 23 26.84 -18.89 -13.83
C ALA A 23 26.63 -20.32 -13.30
N GLU A 24 27.66 -21.16 -13.29
CA GLU A 24 27.58 -22.51 -12.73
C GLU A 24 27.43 -22.51 -11.20
N ASP A 25 28.14 -21.63 -10.49
CA ASP A 25 28.02 -21.49 -9.03
C ASP A 25 26.65 -20.93 -8.63
N VAL A 26 26.11 -20.00 -9.41
CA VAL A 26 24.73 -19.50 -9.25
C VAL A 26 23.70 -20.59 -9.57
N GLN A 27 23.90 -21.40 -10.61
CA GLN A 27 22.99 -22.51 -10.90
C GLN A 27 23.02 -23.57 -9.80
N ARG A 28 24.21 -23.90 -9.28
CA ARG A 28 24.36 -24.90 -8.22
C ARG A 28 23.71 -24.43 -6.92
N THR A 29 23.92 -23.16 -6.53
CA THR A 29 23.27 -22.57 -5.35
C THR A 29 21.76 -22.41 -5.50
N VAL A 30 21.25 -22.13 -6.70
CA VAL A 30 19.81 -22.07 -6.98
C VAL A 30 19.16 -23.45 -6.95
N LEU A 31 19.84 -24.49 -7.46
CA LEU A 31 19.37 -25.87 -7.41
C LEU A 31 19.35 -26.39 -5.96
N GLU A 32 20.42 -26.15 -5.21
CA GLU A 32 20.52 -26.55 -3.80
C GLU A 32 19.53 -25.78 -2.90
N SER A 33 19.28 -24.50 -3.19
CA SER A 33 18.23 -23.71 -2.54
C SER A 33 16.83 -24.22 -2.88
N ARG A 34 16.60 -24.70 -4.11
CA ARG A 34 15.32 -25.30 -4.52
C ARG A 34 15.06 -26.61 -3.78
N ASP A 35 16.03 -27.52 -3.75
CA ASP A 35 15.86 -28.82 -3.09
C ASP A 35 15.71 -28.64 -1.57
N SER A 36 16.46 -27.71 -0.97
CA SER A 36 16.32 -27.33 0.44
C SER A 36 14.96 -26.71 0.74
N ALA A 37 14.43 -25.86 -0.15
CA ALA A 37 13.09 -25.27 0.01
C ALA A 37 11.97 -26.30 -0.15
N ILE A 38 12.12 -27.29 -1.03
CA ILE A 38 11.16 -28.39 -1.20
C ILE A 38 11.17 -29.32 0.02
N GLN A 39 12.35 -29.63 0.57
CA GLN A 39 12.47 -30.45 1.76
C GLN A 39 11.94 -29.72 3.01
N THR A 40 12.17 -28.40 3.09
CA THR A 40 11.60 -27.53 4.13
C THR A 40 10.09 -27.37 4.02
N ALA A 41 9.54 -27.29 2.79
CA ALA A 41 8.10 -27.26 2.57
C ALA A 41 7.43 -28.58 2.97
N ARG A 42 8.07 -29.73 2.67
CA ARG A 42 7.59 -31.05 3.09
C ARG A 42 7.66 -31.23 4.61
N SER A 43 8.72 -30.75 5.26
CA SER A 43 8.83 -30.83 6.72
C SER A 43 7.87 -29.87 7.44
N LEU A 44 7.60 -28.67 6.91
CA LEU A 44 6.56 -27.75 7.40
C LEU A 44 5.15 -28.33 7.23
N GLN A 45 4.87 -28.97 6.10
CA GLN A 45 3.58 -29.64 5.87
C GLN A 45 3.39 -30.84 6.81
N GLN A 46 4.44 -31.63 7.05
CA GLN A 46 4.39 -32.74 8.02
C GLN A 46 4.28 -32.22 9.46
N ASN A 47 5.04 -31.19 9.84
CA ASN A 47 5.01 -30.59 11.18
C ASN A 47 3.67 -29.90 11.48
N SER A 48 3.09 -29.18 10.51
CA SER A 48 1.74 -28.61 10.65
C SER A 48 0.66 -29.68 10.74
N SER A 49 0.77 -30.78 9.98
CA SER A 49 -0.18 -31.90 10.08
C SER A 49 -0.13 -32.60 11.45
N ASN A 50 1.06 -32.71 12.05
CA ASN A 50 1.23 -33.28 13.39
C ASN A 50 0.68 -32.36 14.48
N HIS A 51 0.84 -31.03 14.35
CA HIS A 51 0.27 -30.07 15.29
C HIS A 51 -1.26 -29.92 15.14
N LEU A 52 -1.81 -30.05 13.93
CA LEU A 52 -3.26 -30.11 13.73
C LEU A 52 -3.85 -31.41 14.27
N ARG A 53 -3.15 -32.54 14.11
CA ARG A 53 -3.53 -33.82 14.73
C ARG A 53 -3.49 -33.74 16.25
N SER A 54 -2.46 -33.16 16.86
CA SER A 54 -2.40 -33.00 18.32
C SER A 54 -3.47 -32.06 18.87
N LEU A 55 -3.81 -30.98 18.15
CA LEU A 55 -4.94 -30.13 18.49
C LEU A 55 -6.28 -30.86 18.33
N GLN A 56 -6.43 -31.69 17.29
CA GLN A 56 -7.63 -32.49 17.10
C GLN A 56 -7.77 -33.55 18.19
N GLU A 57 -6.68 -34.21 18.59
CA GLU A 57 -6.65 -35.14 19.71
C GLU A 57 -6.96 -34.42 21.04
N PHE A 58 -6.41 -33.23 21.27
CA PHE A 58 -6.71 -32.43 22.47
C PHE A 58 -8.15 -31.95 22.48
N LEU A 59 -8.70 -31.50 21.35
CA LEU A 59 -10.11 -31.11 21.22
C LEU A 59 -11.03 -32.31 21.40
N THR A 60 -10.66 -33.48 20.88
CA THR A 60 -11.45 -34.72 21.05
C THR A 60 -11.39 -35.20 22.49
N LYS A 61 -10.23 -35.10 23.15
CA LYS A 61 -10.04 -35.42 24.57
C LYS A 61 -10.82 -34.44 25.46
N MET A 62 -10.71 -33.15 25.22
CA MET A 62 -11.49 -32.10 25.89
C MET A 62 -12.98 -32.30 25.68
N ARG A 63 -13.42 -32.66 24.48
CA ARG A 63 -14.83 -32.96 24.18
C ARG A 63 -15.31 -34.21 24.90
N SER A 64 -14.51 -35.28 24.94
CA SER A 64 -14.87 -36.50 25.67
C SER A 64 -14.94 -36.28 27.18
N GLN A 65 -13.99 -35.51 27.74
CA GLN A 65 -14.00 -35.11 29.15
C GLN A 65 -15.17 -34.19 29.45
N TYR A 66 -15.46 -33.24 28.55
CA TYR A 66 -16.61 -32.35 28.67
C TYR A 66 -17.93 -33.13 28.64
N HIS A 67 -18.11 -34.06 27.70
CA HIS A 67 -19.30 -34.91 27.65
C HIS A 67 -19.41 -35.83 28.86
N ALA A 68 -18.31 -36.37 29.41
CA ALA A 68 -18.36 -37.15 30.65
C ALA A 68 -18.78 -36.30 31.87
N TYR A 69 -18.31 -35.05 31.96
CA TYR A 69 -18.79 -34.10 32.97
C TYR A 69 -20.23 -33.66 32.74
N GLU A 70 -20.64 -33.48 31.48
CA GLU A 70 -22.00 -33.15 31.09
C GLU A 70 -22.95 -34.29 31.43
N ASP A 71 -22.61 -35.53 31.10
CA ASP A 71 -23.43 -36.72 31.38
C ASP A 71 -23.56 -36.97 32.89
N THR A 72 -22.49 -36.81 33.66
CA THR A 72 -22.57 -36.92 35.13
C THR A 72 -23.39 -35.81 35.75
N PHE A 73 -23.28 -34.59 35.24
CA PHE A 73 -24.09 -33.45 35.69
C PHE A 73 -25.56 -33.61 35.32
N VAL A 74 -25.86 -34.02 34.08
CA VAL A 74 -27.21 -34.23 33.58
C VAL A 74 -27.86 -35.42 34.26
N ASN A 75 -27.14 -36.53 34.48
CA ASN A 75 -27.67 -37.67 35.24
C ASN A 75 -27.90 -37.29 36.70
N LYS A 76 -27.01 -36.51 37.32
CA LYS A 76 -27.23 -36.03 38.69
C LYS A 76 -28.42 -35.08 38.80
N ILE A 77 -28.61 -34.19 37.82
CA ILE A 77 -29.82 -33.37 37.72
C ILE A 77 -31.05 -34.24 37.50
N LYS A 78 -30.98 -35.28 36.67
CA LYS A 78 -32.10 -36.18 36.42
C LYS A 78 -32.48 -36.98 37.66
N ASP A 79 -31.50 -37.44 38.42
CA ASP A 79 -31.68 -38.10 39.72
C ASP A 79 -32.24 -37.11 40.76
N GLU A 80 -31.76 -35.87 40.77
CA GLU A 80 -32.27 -34.81 41.65
C GLU A 80 -33.66 -34.33 41.24
N VAL A 81 -34.02 -34.33 39.94
CA VAL A 81 -35.35 -34.01 39.40
C VAL A 81 -36.35 -35.13 39.69
N THR A 82 -35.90 -36.39 39.64
CA THR A 82 -36.74 -37.54 40.02
C THR A 82 -36.93 -37.63 41.54
N SER A 83 -35.92 -37.24 42.34
CA SER A 83 -36.02 -37.08 43.80
C SER A 83 -36.85 -35.84 44.20
N ALA A 84 -36.74 -34.74 43.46
CA ALA A 84 -37.53 -33.52 43.60
C ALA A 84 -39.05 -33.70 43.36
N ARG A 85 -39.45 -34.79 42.71
CA ARG A 85 -40.86 -35.20 42.61
C ARG A 85 -41.48 -35.41 44.01
N GLU A 86 -40.66 -35.60 45.04
CA GLU A 86 -41.07 -35.74 46.44
C GLU A 86 -41.24 -34.37 47.15
N HIS A 87 -40.66 -33.29 46.60
CA HIS A 87 -40.73 -31.92 47.15
C HIS A 87 -41.00 -30.87 46.04
N PRO A 88 -42.27 -30.67 45.65
CA PRO A 88 -42.62 -29.86 44.48
C PRO A 88 -42.34 -28.35 44.66
N GLY A 89 -42.31 -27.82 45.88
CA GLY A 89 -42.16 -26.37 46.12
C GLY A 89 -40.73 -25.83 45.94
N THR A 90 -39.72 -26.52 46.46
CA THR A 90 -38.30 -26.12 46.39
C THR A 90 -37.71 -26.29 44.99
N THR A 91 -38.16 -27.33 44.28
CA THR A 91 -37.70 -27.68 42.93
C THR A 91 -38.05 -26.63 41.88
N VAL A 92 -39.23 -26.02 42.00
CA VAL A 92 -39.66 -24.94 41.09
C VAL A 92 -38.74 -23.72 41.24
N GLY A 93 -38.34 -23.38 42.48
CA GLY A 93 -37.42 -22.26 42.71
C GLY A 93 -36.00 -22.50 42.15
N VAL A 94 -35.43 -23.68 42.42
CA VAL A 94 -34.07 -24.03 41.97
C VAL A 94 -34.00 -24.14 40.44
N SER A 95 -35.02 -24.75 39.81
CA SER A 95 -35.08 -24.87 38.35
C SER A 95 -35.22 -23.52 37.65
N VAL A 96 -36.01 -22.59 38.19
CA VAL A 96 -36.14 -21.22 37.65
C VAL A 96 -34.84 -20.44 37.81
N ALA A 97 -34.16 -20.52 38.96
CA ALA A 97 -32.88 -19.86 39.18
C ALA A 97 -31.77 -20.42 38.28
N ALA A 98 -31.70 -21.74 38.12
CA ALA A 98 -30.77 -22.39 37.20
C ALA A 98 -31.06 -22.02 35.73
N ALA A 99 -32.34 -21.96 35.34
CA ALA A 99 -32.73 -21.51 34.00
C ALA A 99 -32.27 -20.07 33.72
N LEU A 100 -32.41 -19.15 34.69
CA LEU A 100 -31.95 -17.77 34.54
C LEU A 100 -30.42 -17.62 34.44
N LEU A 101 -29.65 -18.52 35.06
CA LEU A 101 -28.18 -18.54 34.94
C LEU A 101 -27.70 -19.20 33.64
N LEU A 102 -28.41 -20.22 33.15
CA LEU A 102 -28.06 -20.94 31.93
C LEU A 102 -28.44 -20.17 30.66
N LEU A 103 -29.54 -19.40 30.70
CA LEU A 103 -29.96 -18.58 29.57
C LEU A 103 -28.97 -17.44 29.30
N ARG A 104 -28.49 -17.34 28.06
CA ARG A 104 -27.40 -16.44 27.64
C ARG A 104 -27.71 -14.95 27.83
N GLY A 105 -28.98 -14.56 27.76
CA GLY A 105 -29.47 -13.19 27.98
C GLY A 105 -29.42 -12.76 29.45
N PRO A 106 -30.19 -13.39 30.35
CA PRO A 106 -30.23 -13.02 31.77
C PRO A 106 -28.87 -13.18 32.47
N ARG A 107 -28.05 -14.17 32.11
CA ARG A 107 -26.67 -14.28 32.59
C ARG A 107 -25.84 -13.02 32.33
N ARG A 108 -25.93 -12.46 31.11
CA ARG A 108 -25.18 -11.24 30.72
C ARG A 108 -25.70 -10.00 31.44
N PHE A 109 -27.01 -9.96 31.70
CA PHE A 109 -27.67 -8.90 32.45
C PHE A 109 -27.23 -8.90 33.93
N LEU A 110 -27.28 -10.07 34.58
CA LEU A 110 -26.84 -10.23 35.97
C LEU A 110 -25.36 -9.86 36.14
N ILE A 111 -24.48 -10.34 35.26
CA ILE A 111 -23.05 -10.01 35.32
C ILE A 111 -22.80 -8.50 35.15
N ARG A 112 -23.52 -7.83 34.23
CA ARG A 112 -23.37 -6.38 34.06
C ARG A 112 -23.84 -5.60 35.28
N GLN A 113 -24.92 -6.05 35.92
CA GLN A 113 -25.53 -5.33 37.04
C GLN A 113 -24.81 -5.57 38.38
N THR A 114 -24.29 -6.77 38.61
CA THR A 114 -23.63 -7.11 39.88
C THR A 114 -22.16 -6.71 39.91
N PHE A 115 -21.40 -6.95 38.83
CA PHE A 115 -19.98 -6.59 38.79
C PHE A 115 -19.74 -5.09 38.61
N GLY A 116 -20.71 -4.34 38.08
CA GLY A 116 -20.62 -2.88 37.96
C GLY A 116 -20.64 -2.16 39.31
N ARG A 117 -21.36 -2.68 40.31
CA ARG A 117 -21.43 -2.11 41.67
C ARG A 117 -20.25 -2.46 42.57
N LEU A 118 -19.43 -3.45 42.19
CA LEU A 118 -18.30 -3.92 42.98
C LEU A 118 -16.96 -3.29 42.56
N GLN A 119 -16.96 -2.39 41.56
CA GLN A 119 -15.75 -1.65 41.20
C GLN A 119 -15.52 -0.53 42.23
N SER A 120 -14.46 -0.67 43.03
CA SER A 120 -13.98 0.35 43.97
C SER A 120 -13.86 1.70 43.26
N GLU A 121 -14.25 2.78 43.93
CA GLU A 121 -14.14 4.16 43.45
C GLU A 121 -12.69 4.49 43.05
N GLU A 122 -11.72 3.93 43.77
CA GLU A 122 -10.28 4.06 43.47
C GLU A 122 -9.91 3.43 42.11
N ALA A 123 -10.49 2.28 41.78
CA ALA A 123 -10.25 1.62 40.49
C ALA A 123 -10.85 2.40 39.33
N GLN A 124 -12.00 3.06 39.56
CA GLN A 124 -12.60 3.96 38.56
C GLN A 124 -11.75 5.23 38.38
N PHE A 125 -11.22 5.79 39.46
CA PHE A 125 -10.35 6.98 39.41
C PHE A 125 -9.03 6.69 38.70
N VAL A 126 -8.33 5.60 39.05
CA VAL A 126 -7.08 5.18 38.39
C VAL A 126 -7.31 4.93 36.89
N ARG A 127 -8.46 4.34 36.54
CA ARG A 127 -8.86 4.16 35.13
C ARG A 127 -9.11 5.50 34.44
N ALA A 128 -9.78 6.44 35.09
CA ALA A 128 -10.02 7.77 34.55
C ALA A 128 -8.70 8.54 34.37
N GLU A 129 -7.79 8.51 35.34
CA GLU A 129 -6.49 9.15 35.26
C GLU A 129 -5.64 8.60 34.11
N LYS A 130 -5.61 7.27 33.95
CA LYS A 130 -4.95 6.64 32.79
C LYS A 130 -5.57 7.12 31.47
N ASN A 131 -6.89 7.13 31.37
CA ASN A 131 -7.56 7.58 30.15
C ASN A 131 -7.25 9.05 29.84
N VAL A 132 -7.16 9.92 30.85
CA VAL A 132 -6.77 11.33 30.68
C VAL A 132 -5.33 11.46 30.20
N LYS A 133 -4.40 10.66 30.75
CA LYS A 133 -3.00 10.62 30.31
C LYS A 133 -2.88 10.13 28.86
N ASP A 134 -3.56 9.04 28.52
CA ASP A 134 -3.59 8.49 27.16
C ASP A 134 -4.17 9.51 26.17
N LEU A 135 -5.23 10.22 26.58
CA LEU A 135 -5.86 11.25 25.75
C LEU A 135 -4.95 12.47 25.55
N ASN A 136 -4.24 12.92 26.61
CA ASN A 136 -3.28 14.01 26.49
C ASN A 136 -2.13 13.68 25.52
N LEU A 137 -1.59 12.46 25.60
CA LEU A 137 -0.58 11.99 24.64
C LEU A 137 -1.12 11.98 23.21
N SER A 138 -2.35 11.50 23.02
CA SER A 138 -3.01 11.52 21.71
C SER A 138 -3.19 12.94 21.18
N VAL A 139 -3.63 13.88 22.02
CA VAL A 139 -3.82 15.28 21.64
C VAL A 139 -2.49 15.93 21.26
N ASP A 140 -1.41 15.64 21.98
CA ASP A 140 -0.08 16.19 21.68
C ASP A 140 0.50 15.62 20.38
N LEU A 141 0.28 14.34 20.10
CA LEU A 141 0.61 13.76 18.79
C LEU A 141 -0.21 14.42 17.68
N MET A 142 -1.53 14.55 17.87
CA MET A 142 -2.41 15.21 16.90
C MET A 142 -2.01 16.66 16.65
N LYS A 143 -1.59 17.41 17.67
CA LYS A 143 -1.09 18.80 17.51
C LYS A 143 0.19 18.85 16.68
N LYS A 144 1.10 17.89 16.85
CA LYS A 144 2.35 17.83 16.08
C LYS A 144 2.07 17.45 14.63
N GLU A 145 1.24 16.44 14.41
CA GLU A 145 0.85 16.00 13.07
C GLU A 145 0.03 17.06 12.34
N SER A 146 -0.90 17.74 13.01
CA SER A 146 -1.70 18.80 12.41
C SER A 146 -0.84 19.98 11.94
N LYS A 147 0.11 20.44 12.77
CA LYS A 147 1.08 21.47 12.36
C LYS A 147 1.86 21.05 11.11
N LYS A 148 2.40 19.84 11.10
CA LYS A 148 3.13 19.29 9.96
C LYS A 148 2.28 19.21 8.70
N LEU A 149 1.00 18.82 8.83
CA LEU A 149 0.07 18.75 7.69
C LEU A 149 -0.31 20.13 7.18
N ILE A 150 -0.55 21.10 8.06
CA ILE A 150 -0.85 22.49 7.69
C ILE A 150 0.34 23.12 6.95
N GLU A 151 1.57 22.93 7.45
CA GLU A 151 2.78 23.42 6.78
C GLU A 151 2.95 22.78 5.40
N ARG A 152 2.74 21.46 5.27
CA ARG A 152 2.77 20.76 3.97
C ARG A 152 1.70 21.25 3.01
N ALA A 153 0.48 21.49 3.51
CA ALA A 153 -0.61 22.00 2.70
C ALA A 153 -0.33 23.42 2.21
N ALA A 154 0.21 24.29 3.08
CA ALA A 154 0.60 25.65 2.70
C ALA A 154 1.71 25.65 1.64
N LEU A 155 2.74 24.80 1.79
CA LEU A 155 3.78 24.64 0.78
C LEU A 155 3.20 24.16 -0.56
N ALA A 156 2.37 23.11 -0.54
CA ALA A 156 1.71 22.60 -1.74
C ALA A 156 0.83 23.66 -2.43
N GLU A 157 0.15 24.52 -1.66
CA GLU A 157 -0.62 25.63 -2.22
C GLU A 157 0.29 26.65 -2.92
N THR A 158 1.42 27.01 -2.31
CA THR A 158 2.37 27.95 -2.95
C THR A 158 2.99 27.38 -4.22
N ASP A 159 3.33 26.10 -4.23
CA ASP A 159 3.90 25.42 -5.40
C ASP A 159 2.86 25.28 -6.51
N MET A 160 1.61 24.98 -6.17
CA MET A 160 0.50 24.95 -7.14
C MET A 160 0.28 26.33 -7.78
N LYS A 161 0.28 27.41 -6.99
CA LYS A 161 0.15 28.78 -7.51
C LYS A 161 1.30 29.17 -8.43
N ARG A 162 2.53 28.81 -8.07
CA ARG A 162 3.71 28.99 -8.94
C ARG A 162 3.55 28.19 -10.23
N GLY A 163 3.24 26.91 -10.15
CA GLY A 163 3.04 26.04 -11.31
C GLY A 163 1.96 26.56 -12.26
N LEU A 164 0.85 27.09 -11.74
CA LEU A 164 -0.21 27.73 -12.54
C LEU A 164 0.33 28.97 -13.27
N THR A 165 1.09 29.81 -12.56
CA THR A 165 1.71 31.01 -13.14
C THR A 165 2.71 30.66 -14.24
N ASP A 166 3.53 29.63 -14.03
CA ASP A 166 4.50 29.14 -15.00
C ASP A 166 3.79 28.56 -16.24
N LEU A 167 2.76 27.73 -16.04
CA LEU A 167 1.93 27.21 -17.14
C LEU A 167 1.29 28.33 -17.96
N LYS A 168 0.77 29.37 -17.29
CA LYS A 168 0.19 30.53 -17.97
C LYS A 168 1.23 31.29 -18.77
N ASN A 169 2.41 31.53 -18.21
CA ASN A 169 3.50 32.24 -18.88
C ASN A 169 4.04 31.47 -20.08
N THR A 170 4.34 30.18 -19.90
CA THR A 170 4.79 29.29 -20.98
C THR A 170 3.71 29.10 -22.04
N GLY A 171 2.44 29.01 -21.64
CA GLY A 171 1.30 29.00 -22.56
C GLY A 171 1.27 30.24 -23.44
N ASN A 172 1.34 31.43 -22.84
CA ASN A 172 1.36 32.70 -23.57
C ASN A 172 2.55 32.80 -24.53
N GLN A 173 3.74 32.38 -24.11
CA GLN A 173 4.94 32.34 -24.97
C GLN A 173 4.75 31.37 -26.13
N THR A 174 4.19 30.18 -25.87
CA THR A 174 3.86 29.17 -26.89
C THR A 174 2.86 29.74 -27.90
N GLN A 175 1.83 30.44 -27.45
CA GLN A 175 0.83 31.06 -28.32
C GLN A 175 1.45 32.16 -29.20
N ARG A 176 2.34 32.99 -28.65
CA ARG A 176 3.10 33.98 -29.44
C ARG A 176 3.99 33.32 -30.49
N LEU A 177 4.66 32.23 -30.13
CA LEU A 177 5.51 31.48 -31.04
C LEU A 177 4.68 30.81 -32.16
N VAL A 178 3.51 30.24 -31.83
CA VAL A 178 2.55 29.72 -32.82
C VAL A 178 2.13 30.80 -33.81
N LYS A 179 1.82 32.02 -33.33
CA LYS A 179 1.50 33.17 -34.21
C LYS A 179 2.67 33.56 -35.11
N SER A 180 3.91 33.48 -34.59
CA SER A 180 5.11 33.74 -35.36
C SER A 180 5.33 32.67 -36.44
N ILE A 181 5.25 31.39 -36.07
CA ILE A 181 5.36 30.25 -36.99
C ILE A 181 4.30 30.35 -38.09
N TYR A 182 3.06 30.70 -37.75
CA TYR A 182 1.99 30.90 -38.72
C TYR A 182 2.35 31.99 -39.75
N LYS A 183 2.94 33.11 -39.33
CA LYS A 183 3.41 34.15 -40.26
C LYS A 183 4.49 33.62 -41.19
N VAL A 184 5.49 32.90 -40.66
CA VAL A 184 6.57 32.31 -41.48
C VAL A 184 6.03 31.22 -42.41
N GLU A 185 5.09 30.40 -41.95
CA GLU A 185 4.38 29.38 -42.76
C GLU A 185 3.64 30.07 -43.93
N SER A 186 2.96 31.19 -43.68
CA SER A 186 2.27 31.94 -44.73
C SER A 186 3.23 32.58 -45.74
N GLN A 187 4.39 33.09 -45.29
CA GLN A 187 5.42 33.62 -46.17
C GLN A 187 6.07 32.53 -47.03
N ALA A 188 6.33 31.36 -46.44
CA ALA A 188 6.82 30.20 -47.18
C ALA A 188 5.79 29.70 -48.20
N GLY A 189 4.50 29.76 -47.88
CA GLY A 189 3.41 29.49 -48.81
C GLY A 189 3.40 30.45 -50.00
N GLY A 190 3.48 31.76 -49.73
CA GLY A 190 3.58 32.78 -50.79
C GLY A 190 4.80 32.59 -51.68
N LEU A 191 5.97 32.36 -51.09
CA LEU A 191 7.21 32.08 -51.84
C LEU A 191 7.10 30.81 -52.69
N MET A 192 6.42 29.77 -52.20
CA MET A 192 6.18 28.54 -52.96
C MET A 192 5.27 28.81 -54.17
N ASP A 193 4.26 29.66 -54.03
CA ASP A 193 3.37 30.06 -55.11
C ASP A 193 4.11 30.92 -56.15
N ASP A 194 4.95 31.88 -55.72
CA ASP A 194 5.82 32.64 -56.62
C ASP A 194 6.78 31.71 -57.40
N LEU A 195 7.40 30.75 -56.70
CA LEU A 195 8.31 29.78 -57.32
C LEU A 195 7.60 28.87 -58.32
N ARG A 196 6.28 28.62 -58.18
CA ARG A 196 5.49 27.80 -59.12
C ARG A 196 5.36 28.45 -60.49
N GLU A 197 5.35 29.78 -60.56
CA GLU A 197 5.23 30.53 -61.80
C GLU A 197 6.52 30.52 -62.63
N ILE A 198 7.68 30.36 -62.00
CA ILE A 198 8.99 30.42 -62.67
C ILE A 198 9.38 29.04 -63.23
N PRO A 199 9.46 28.84 -64.56
CA PRO A 199 9.97 27.61 -65.14
C PRO A 199 11.51 27.59 -65.07
N GLY A 200 12.09 26.67 -64.27
CA GLY A 200 13.54 26.51 -64.19
C GLY A 200 13.99 25.38 -63.26
N ARG A 201 15.16 24.79 -63.54
CA ARG A 201 15.71 23.67 -62.73
C ARG A 201 16.11 24.09 -61.31
N GLU A 202 16.59 25.32 -61.15
CA GLU A 202 16.93 25.89 -59.83
C GLU A 202 15.67 26.20 -59.03
N ALA A 203 14.64 26.77 -59.68
CA ALA A 203 13.33 26.98 -59.07
C ALA A 203 12.71 25.66 -58.58
N LEU A 204 12.85 24.56 -59.32
CA LEU A 204 12.38 23.24 -58.88
C LEU A 204 13.08 22.74 -57.61
N LYS A 205 14.38 22.99 -57.44
CA LYS A 205 15.09 22.65 -56.20
C LYS A 205 14.58 23.49 -55.03
N LEU A 206 14.45 24.80 -55.23
CA LEU A 206 13.92 25.72 -54.21
C LEU A 206 12.48 25.36 -53.81
N ARG A 207 11.63 24.94 -54.77
CA ARG A 207 10.28 24.46 -54.49
C ARG A 207 10.28 23.26 -53.54
N ALA A 208 11.17 22.30 -53.76
CA ALA A 208 11.28 21.14 -52.87
C ALA A 208 11.72 21.54 -51.46
N GLU A 209 12.69 22.45 -51.35
CA GLU A 209 13.17 22.98 -50.07
C GLU A 209 12.07 23.76 -49.33
N VAL A 210 11.41 24.70 -49.99
CA VAL A 210 10.33 25.51 -49.42
C VAL A 210 9.13 24.63 -49.03
N ALA A 211 8.77 23.64 -49.84
CA ALA A 211 7.72 22.69 -49.50
C ALA A 211 8.06 21.87 -48.26
N SER A 212 9.31 21.42 -48.13
CA SER A 212 9.77 20.70 -46.94
C SER A 212 9.74 21.59 -45.69
N LEU A 213 10.16 22.85 -45.81
CA LEU A 213 10.16 23.84 -44.73
C LEU A 213 8.73 24.19 -44.29
N ALA A 214 7.83 24.43 -45.25
CA ALA A 214 6.41 24.69 -44.96
C ALA A 214 5.75 23.50 -44.26
N SER A 215 6.03 22.27 -44.70
CA SER A 215 5.54 21.06 -44.04
C SER A 215 6.05 20.95 -42.59
N ASN A 216 7.33 21.21 -42.36
CA ASN A 216 7.92 21.17 -41.02
C ASN A 216 7.31 22.24 -40.10
N LEU A 217 7.15 23.48 -40.58
CA LEU A 217 6.52 24.55 -39.83
C LEU A 217 5.07 24.23 -39.48
N LYS A 218 4.30 23.67 -40.43
CA LYS A 218 2.92 23.23 -40.20
C LYS A 218 2.85 22.14 -39.13
N GLN A 219 3.73 21.14 -39.19
CA GLN A 219 3.81 20.08 -38.18
C GLN A 219 4.15 20.64 -36.80
N GLN A 220 5.14 21.55 -36.72
CA GLN A 220 5.50 22.23 -35.47
C GLN A 220 4.33 23.05 -34.92
N ARG A 221 3.64 23.82 -35.77
CA ARG A 221 2.47 24.62 -35.36
C ARG A 221 1.38 23.75 -34.75
N VAL A 222 0.97 22.67 -35.42
CA VAL A 222 -0.05 21.74 -34.93
C VAL A 222 0.39 21.07 -33.62
N ALA A 223 1.67 20.71 -33.51
CA ALA A 223 2.21 20.13 -32.27
C ALA A 223 2.15 21.11 -31.10
N MET A 224 2.44 22.39 -31.33
CA MET A 224 2.37 23.44 -30.30
C MET A 224 0.93 23.82 -29.95
N GLU A 225 0.03 23.90 -30.92
CA GLU A 225 -1.40 24.12 -30.68
C GLU A 225 -2.00 23.01 -29.81
N LYS A 226 -1.64 21.74 -30.05
CA LYS A 226 -2.03 20.63 -29.18
C LYS A 226 -1.55 20.81 -27.74
N ARG A 227 -0.40 21.43 -27.50
CA ARG A 227 0.08 21.73 -26.15
C ARG A 227 -0.72 22.86 -25.51
N ILE A 228 -1.07 23.90 -26.27
CA ILE A 228 -1.93 24.99 -25.79
C ILE A 228 -3.30 24.46 -25.37
N VAL A 229 -3.92 23.61 -26.18
CA VAL A 229 -5.21 22.98 -25.84
C VAL A 229 -5.09 22.19 -24.54
N LYS A 230 -4.04 21.38 -24.36
CA LYS A 230 -3.80 20.66 -23.09
C LYS A 230 -3.64 21.59 -21.89
N ILE A 231 -3.00 22.76 -22.04
CA ILE A 231 -2.89 23.74 -20.95
C ILE A 231 -4.26 24.34 -20.63
N SER A 232 -5.07 24.63 -21.66
CA SER A 232 -6.42 25.16 -21.49
C SER A 232 -7.38 24.14 -20.86
N GLU A 233 -7.25 22.85 -21.18
CA GLU A 233 -8.02 21.75 -20.57
C GLU A 233 -7.75 21.62 -19.06
N LEU A 234 -6.57 22.06 -18.59
CA LEU A 234 -6.24 22.14 -17.17
C LEU A 234 -6.86 23.37 -16.47
N GLY A 235 -7.68 24.16 -17.16
CA GLY A 235 -8.34 25.36 -16.63
C GLY A 235 -7.46 26.61 -16.62
N VAL A 236 -6.28 26.58 -17.25
CA VAL A 236 -5.39 27.73 -17.36
C VAL A 236 -5.71 28.54 -18.61
N ALA A 237 -6.10 29.80 -18.46
CA ALA A 237 -6.35 30.70 -19.59
C ALA A 237 -5.02 31.13 -20.24
N VAL A 238 -4.87 30.79 -21.53
CA VAL A 238 -3.70 31.04 -22.39
C VAL A 238 -4.12 31.78 -23.66
#